data_AF-A0A7V4XE32-F1
#
_entry.id   AF-A0A7V4XE32-F1
#
_cell.length_a   1.000
_cell.length_b   1.000
_cell.length_c   1.000
_cell.angle_alpha   90.00
_cell.angle_beta   90.00
_cell.angle_gamma   90.00
#
_symmetry.space_group_name_H-M   'P 1'
#
loop_
_entity.id
_entity.type
_entity.pdbx_description
1 polymer ?
#
loop_
_entity_poly.entity_id
_entity_poly.type
_entity_poly.pdbx_seq_one_letter_code
_entity_poly.pdbx_strand_id
1 'polypeptide(L)'
;MPTPSGACAMPRQALLSSAPRMVRFIYDPVRKELRAEFDFGLSSIASHFPSRADATVIAYEVPAKWAFRHALARYHDLYPNAFTRRTKSGGIWLPFAPLSAVKNSGDFGFAFHEVAYGDWDSVKFDVCHGVESYVYVEPQTNWRELREGGEHTYAGFMSQLWEDALKGDKKAQATLTSGIKLEDGRYDLYLSPVAYTKSAPFGVNCDPDLSTEEWGKWPNKSQYEQGMLAGPLGWGNQPPVGLSGVYIDSMEGCGEIHNFSCAAWRVTHYPLTFDPTTFKVTLLNFWGTYAFIKDLSQKLHAKGINLMGNDAFYRYWFLAPYVDIPGREYRWIENGKFTPVLDDYYLFFRSMSSRKPYVMLMNNDYDDGSRMEEYFQRSLFYAVYPSMFHGHSKINEVAYFYNPGWYNRDRELFRKYIPLIRRFDLAGWEPVPYADVQPGVIRTECYGKWESGNLAFTLHNPSEKLQNITMNLSRADLHLPRNICAVEWISGKPVRIESTNDKLRIGISIPANGYAVIGLAKASD
;
A
#
# COMPACT_ATOMS: atom_id res chain seq x y z
N MET A 1 -8.49 24.20 -44.86
CA MET A 1 -7.70 25.44 -44.82
C MET A 1 -7.34 25.74 -43.37
N PRO A 2 -6.14 26.27 -43.09
CA PRO A 2 -5.03 25.44 -42.59
C PRO A 2 -4.77 25.56 -41.08
N THR A 3 -3.93 24.63 -40.60
CA THR A 3 -3.24 24.58 -39.30
C THR A 3 -2.75 25.94 -38.76
N PRO A 4 -2.66 26.07 -37.43
CA PRO A 4 -1.48 26.58 -36.77
C PRO A 4 -0.66 25.39 -36.27
N SER A 5 0.40 25.10 -37.01
CA SER A 5 1.60 24.44 -36.53
C SER A 5 2.25 25.29 -35.42
N GLY A 6 2.87 24.62 -34.45
CA GLY A 6 4.03 25.17 -33.75
C GLY A 6 3.77 25.86 -32.42
N ALA A 7 3.37 25.08 -31.43
CA ALA A 7 3.99 25.14 -30.10
C ALA A 7 3.76 23.79 -29.44
N CYS A 8 4.76 22.91 -29.52
CA CYS A 8 4.80 21.72 -28.69
C CYS A 8 4.99 22.21 -27.24
N ALA A 9 3.89 22.58 -26.57
CA ALA A 9 3.91 22.84 -25.15
C ALA A 9 4.21 21.51 -24.47
N MET A 10 5.48 21.27 -24.17
CA MET A 10 5.91 20.16 -23.31
C MET A 10 5.08 20.25 -22.02
N PRO A 11 4.32 19.22 -21.65
CA PRO A 11 3.62 19.24 -20.38
C PRO A 11 4.67 19.30 -19.25
N ARG A 12 4.62 20.36 -18.44
CA ARG A 12 5.40 20.47 -17.21
C ARG A 12 4.67 19.72 -16.11
N GLN A 13 5.34 18.78 -15.46
CA GLN A 13 4.81 18.09 -14.29
C GLN A 13 5.66 18.39 -13.07
N ALA A 14 5.02 18.48 -11.90
CA ALA A 14 5.63 18.85 -10.63
C ALA A 14 5.53 17.70 -9.63
N LEU A 15 6.64 17.31 -9.00
CA LEU A 15 6.69 16.28 -7.96
C LEU A 15 7.54 16.72 -6.76
N LEU A 16 7.31 16.10 -5.59
CA LEU A 16 7.90 16.52 -4.32
C LEU A 16 9.27 15.88 -4.02
N SER A 17 10.02 16.61 -3.17
CA SER A 17 11.38 16.28 -2.67
C SER A 17 11.41 15.17 -1.61
N SER A 18 12.62 14.77 -1.19
CA SER A 18 12.88 13.77 -0.13
C SER A 18 12.34 14.10 1.26
N ALA A 19 11.84 15.32 1.50
CA ALA A 19 11.14 15.71 2.73
C ALA A 19 9.65 15.93 2.43
N PRO A 20 8.73 15.10 2.97
CA PRO A 20 7.32 15.16 2.63
C PRO A 20 6.67 16.43 3.21
N ARG A 21 5.76 17.03 2.44
CA ARG A 21 4.93 18.18 2.84
C ARG A 21 3.52 17.92 2.34
N MET A 22 2.50 18.18 3.16
CA MET A 22 1.13 18.15 2.67
C MET A 22 1.01 19.16 1.53
N VAL A 23 0.52 18.71 0.38
CA VAL A 23 0.47 19.49 -0.85
C VAL A 23 -0.83 19.21 -1.58
N ARG A 24 -1.39 20.24 -2.21
CA ARG A 24 -2.51 20.11 -3.14
C ARG A 24 -2.02 20.48 -4.54
N PHE A 25 -2.07 19.52 -5.47
CA PHE A 25 -1.81 19.78 -6.89
C PHE A 25 -3.12 20.13 -7.58
N ILE A 26 -3.15 21.26 -8.29
CA ILE A 26 -4.36 21.76 -8.94
C ILE A 26 -4.03 22.13 -10.39
N TYR A 27 -4.86 21.67 -11.32
CA TYR A 27 -4.83 22.11 -12.70
C TYR A 27 -6.07 22.95 -13.02
N ASP A 28 -5.88 24.20 -13.40
CA ASP A 28 -6.92 25.08 -13.92
C ASP A 28 -6.91 25.00 -15.46
N PRO A 29 -7.90 24.32 -16.09
CA PRO A 29 -7.91 24.14 -17.54
C PRO A 29 -8.21 25.41 -18.33
N VAL A 30 -8.89 26.39 -17.72
CA VAL A 30 -9.22 27.68 -18.35
C VAL A 30 -7.97 28.54 -18.42
N ARG A 31 -7.22 28.62 -17.30
CA ARG A 31 -5.96 29.35 -17.22
C ARG A 31 -4.76 28.56 -17.78
N LYS A 32 -4.92 27.25 -18.01
CA LYS A 32 -3.85 26.31 -18.36
C LYS A 32 -2.70 26.35 -17.34
N GLU A 33 -3.06 26.45 -16.07
CA GLU A 33 -2.11 26.59 -14.96
C GLU A 33 -2.08 25.30 -14.14
N LEU A 34 -0.88 24.76 -13.91
CA LEU A 34 -0.64 23.72 -12.91
C LEU A 34 0.05 24.36 -11.70
N ARG A 35 -0.53 24.23 -10.52
CA ARG A 35 0.01 24.78 -9.27
C ARG A 35 0.09 23.74 -8.16
N ALA A 36 1.03 23.97 -7.25
CA ALA A 36 1.17 23.25 -5.99
C ALA A 36 0.88 24.23 -4.84
N GLU A 37 -0.11 23.93 -4.01
CA GLU A 37 -0.49 24.74 -2.85
C GLU A 37 -0.05 24.03 -1.57
N PHE A 38 0.53 24.81 -0.63
CA PHE A 38 1.00 24.35 0.67
C PHE A 38 0.35 25.19 1.76
N ASP A 39 -0.23 24.51 2.74
CA ASP A 39 -0.92 25.13 3.86
C ASP A 39 -0.07 24.90 5.13
N PHE A 40 0.48 25.99 5.70
CA PHE A 40 1.40 25.92 6.84
C PHE A 40 0.89 26.70 8.04
N GLY A 41 1.00 26.08 9.21
CA GLY A 41 0.94 26.73 10.50
C GLY A 41 2.36 27.08 10.96
N LEU A 42 2.54 28.27 11.54
CA LEU A 42 3.83 28.72 12.06
C LEU A 42 3.73 28.91 13.57
N SER A 43 4.69 28.34 14.31
CA SER A 43 4.78 28.48 15.76
C SER A 43 6.23 28.44 16.21
N SER A 44 6.57 29.23 17.23
CA SER A 44 7.89 29.19 17.88
C SER A 44 8.09 27.93 18.73
N ILE A 45 7.02 27.17 19.00
CA ILE A 45 7.06 25.93 19.78
C ILE A 45 7.81 24.81 19.03
N ALA A 46 7.78 24.79 17.69
CA ALA A 46 8.46 23.77 16.89
C ALA A 46 9.98 23.97 16.94
N SER A 47 10.67 23.15 17.74
CA SER A 47 12.09 23.36 18.09
C SER A 47 13.03 23.25 16.88
N HIS A 48 12.70 22.41 15.91
CA HIS A 48 13.52 22.18 14.71
C HIS A 48 13.41 23.31 13.67
N PHE A 49 12.31 24.07 13.68
CA PHE A 49 12.02 25.13 12.70
C PHE A 49 11.15 26.24 13.31
N PRO A 50 11.63 26.96 14.34
CA PRO A 50 10.80 27.92 15.06
C PRO A 50 10.25 29.00 14.11
N SER A 51 8.92 29.14 14.08
CA SER A 51 8.16 30.07 13.25
C SER A 51 8.49 29.99 11.75
N ARG A 52 8.84 28.80 11.23
CA ARG A 52 9.25 28.59 9.85
C ARG A 52 8.64 27.31 9.27
N ALA A 53 8.43 27.30 7.96
CA ALA A 53 8.15 26.11 7.17
C ALA A 53 8.85 26.25 5.81
N ASP A 54 9.13 25.13 5.16
CA ASP A 54 9.71 25.09 3.83
C ASP A 54 8.86 24.25 2.87
N ALA A 55 9.01 24.52 1.59
CA ALA A 55 8.42 23.75 0.50
C ALA A 55 9.39 23.71 -0.67
N THR A 56 9.43 22.59 -1.39
CA THR A 56 10.22 22.43 -2.61
C THR A 56 9.37 21.75 -3.67
N VAL A 57 9.36 22.31 -4.87
CA VAL A 57 8.66 21.76 -6.03
C VAL A 57 9.69 21.47 -7.11
N ILE A 58 9.72 20.24 -7.61
CA ILE A 58 10.57 19.84 -8.73
C ILE A 58 9.70 19.79 -9.98
N ALA A 59 9.98 20.65 -10.96
CA ALA A 59 9.27 20.67 -12.22
C ALA A 59 10.19 20.29 -13.39
N TYR A 60 9.69 19.50 -14.33
CA TYR A 60 10.45 19.11 -15.52
C TYR A 60 9.56 18.82 -16.72
N GLU A 61 10.18 18.81 -17.89
CA GLU A 61 9.54 18.48 -19.17
C GLU A 61 9.67 17.00 -19.51
N VAL A 62 8.68 16.49 -20.23
CA VAL A 62 8.55 15.10 -20.67
C VAL A 62 7.98 15.02 -22.09
N PRO A 63 8.24 13.94 -22.84
CA PRO A 63 7.61 13.72 -24.15
C PRO A 63 6.08 13.79 -24.07
N ALA A 64 5.46 14.36 -25.11
CA ALA A 64 4.00 14.52 -25.15
C ALA A 64 3.25 13.18 -25.20
N LYS A 65 3.75 12.22 -25.99
CA LYS A 65 3.20 10.86 -26.01
C LYS A 65 3.44 10.22 -24.64
N TRP A 66 2.36 9.83 -23.95
CA TRP A 66 2.40 9.26 -22.60
C TRP A 66 3.02 10.16 -21.52
N ALA A 67 2.83 11.48 -21.62
CA ALA A 67 3.40 12.48 -20.70
C ALA A 67 3.37 12.08 -19.20
N PHE A 68 2.20 11.70 -18.65
CA PHE A 68 2.10 11.27 -17.24
C PHE A 68 2.95 10.05 -16.90
N ARG A 69 3.03 9.08 -17.81
CA ARG A 69 3.86 7.88 -17.61
C ARG A 69 5.35 8.19 -17.70
N HIS A 70 5.77 9.07 -18.62
CA HIS A 70 7.16 9.55 -18.66
C HIS A 70 7.52 10.37 -17.43
N ALA A 71 6.59 11.16 -16.91
CA ALA A 71 6.84 11.92 -15.69
C ALA A 71 6.98 11.02 -14.48
N LEU A 72 6.16 9.98 -14.39
CA LEU A 72 6.29 8.95 -13.36
C LEU A 72 7.60 8.15 -13.51
N ALA A 73 8.01 7.79 -14.73
CA ALA A 73 9.31 7.15 -14.95
C ALA A 73 10.46 8.03 -14.45
N ARG A 74 10.44 9.32 -14.80
CA ARG A 74 11.43 10.28 -14.32
C ARG A 74 11.40 10.47 -12.80
N TYR A 75 10.23 10.37 -12.17
CA TYR A 75 10.11 10.38 -10.71
C TYR A 75 10.80 9.18 -10.07
N HIS A 76 10.61 7.98 -10.64
CA HIS A 76 11.30 6.78 -10.20
C HIS A 76 12.82 6.91 -10.37
N ASP A 77 13.29 7.51 -11.45
CA ASP A 77 14.72 7.77 -11.69
C ASP A 77 15.32 8.79 -10.73
N LEU A 78 14.55 9.78 -10.26
CA LEU A 78 14.97 10.75 -9.25
C LEU A 78 15.08 10.13 -7.85
N TYR A 79 14.25 9.12 -7.55
CA TYR A 79 14.18 8.49 -6.23
C TYR A 79 14.24 6.95 -6.29
N PRO A 80 15.27 6.34 -6.89
CA PRO A 80 15.30 4.90 -7.14
C PRO A 80 15.23 4.08 -5.85
N ASN A 81 15.83 4.59 -4.77
CA ASN A 81 15.83 3.93 -3.47
C ASN A 81 14.43 3.81 -2.84
N ALA A 82 13.52 4.75 -3.14
CA ALA A 82 12.15 4.72 -2.62
C ALA A 82 11.31 3.60 -3.23
N PHE A 83 11.65 3.18 -4.46
CA PHE A 83 10.91 2.19 -5.25
C PHE A 83 11.61 0.84 -5.33
N THR A 84 12.68 0.65 -4.55
CA THR A 84 13.42 -0.60 -4.54
C THR A 84 12.58 -1.73 -3.96
N ARG A 85 12.49 -2.85 -4.69
CA ARG A 85 11.92 -4.10 -4.18
C ARG A 85 12.94 -4.78 -3.25
N ARG A 86 12.58 -4.98 -1.98
CA ARG A 86 13.46 -5.63 -0.97
C ARG A 86 13.10 -7.07 -0.67
N THR A 87 11.81 -7.39 -0.63
CA THR A 87 11.39 -8.79 -0.56
C THR A 87 11.82 -9.53 -1.82
N LYS A 88 12.12 -10.82 -1.67
CA LYS A 88 12.37 -11.74 -2.78
C LYS A 88 11.12 -12.53 -3.15
N SER A 89 10.20 -12.66 -2.19
CA SER A 89 8.98 -13.43 -2.32
C SER A 89 7.89 -12.65 -3.04
N GLY A 90 6.90 -13.37 -3.56
CA GLY A 90 5.72 -12.78 -4.19
C GLY A 90 4.57 -13.77 -4.12
N GLY A 91 3.44 -13.35 -3.57
CA GLY A 91 2.29 -14.21 -3.34
C GLY A 91 1.22 -13.52 -2.52
N ILE A 92 0.17 -14.26 -2.18
CA ILE A 92 -0.93 -13.72 -1.39
C ILE A 92 -0.54 -13.55 0.08
N TRP A 93 -1.28 -12.67 0.73
CA TRP A 93 -1.26 -12.40 2.15
C TRP A 93 -2.28 -13.30 2.87
N LEU A 94 -1.84 -13.97 3.93
CA LEU A 94 -2.67 -14.71 4.87
C LEU A 94 -2.92 -13.88 6.14
N PRO A 95 -4.13 -13.36 6.37
CA PRO A 95 -4.53 -12.79 7.65
C PRO A 95 -5.20 -13.84 8.56
N PHE A 96 -5.04 -13.67 9.88
CA PHE A 96 -5.74 -14.36 10.98
C PHE A 96 -5.59 -15.89 11.13
N ALA A 97 -5.60 -16.65 10.04
CA ALA A 97 -5.57 -18.11 10.08
C ALA A 97 -4.13 -18.63 10.04
N PRO A 98 -3.73 -19.58 10.91
CA PRO A 98 -2.42 -20.17 10.82
C PRO A 98 -2.32 -21.02 9.55
N LEU A 99 -1.19 -20.93 8.85
CA LEU A 99 -0.94 -21.69 7.62
C LEU A 99 -1.16 -23.20 7.80
N SER A 100 -0.85 -23.72 8.99
CA SER A 100 -1.00 -25.13 9.36
C SER A 100 -2.45 -25.63 9.39
N ALA A 101 -3.43 -24.73 9.54
CA ALA A 101 -4.85 -25.07 9.49
C ALA A 101 -5.39 -25.14 8.05
N VAL A 102 -4.69 -24.57 7.07
CA VAL A 102 -5.13 -24.52 5.68
C VAL A 102 -4.78 -25.81 4.96
N LYS A 103 -5.79 -26.63 4.65
CA LYS A 103 -5.60 -27.90 3.94
C LYS A 103 -5.05 -27.67 2.53
N ASN A 104 -3.96 -28.36 2.19
CA ASN A 104 -3.21 -28.20 0.94
C ASN A 104 -2.77 -26.74 0.71
N SER A 105 -2.21 -26.11 1.74
CA SER A 105 -1.78 -24.70 1.73
C SER A 105 -0.90 -24.31 0.52
N GLY A 106 -0.13 -25.26 -0.03
CA GLY A 106 0.71 -25.05 -1.21
C GLY A 106 -0.04 -24.65 -2.50
N ASP A 107 -1.35 -24.92 -2.59
CA ASP A 107 -2.15 -24.59 -3.78
C ASP A 107 -2.51 -23.10 -3.89
N PHE A 108 -2.42 -22.34 -2.80
CA PHE A 108 -2.93 -20.96 -2.73
C PHE A 108 -1.86 -19.90 -3.03
N GLY A 109 -0.58 -20.28 -3.01
CA GLY A 109 0.53 -19.38 -3.33
C GLY A 109 0.76 -18.28 -2.28
N PHE A 110 0.59 -18.61 -1.00
CA PHE A 110 0.99 -17.75 0.12
C PHE A 110 2.45 -17.34 0.03
N ALA A 111 2.73 -16.07 0.34
CA ALA A 111 4.08 -15.56 0.51
C ALA A 111 4.25 -14.79 1.81
N PHE A 112 3.19 -14.15 2.30
CA PHE A 112 3.23 -13.28 3.48
C PHE A 112 2.16 -13.71 4.47
N HIS A 113 2.55 -13.93 5.73
CA HIS A 113 1.65 -14.26 6.82
C HIS A 113 1.77 -13.21 7.92
N GLU A 114 0.67 -12.55 8.23
CA GLU A 114 0.58 -11.70 9.41
C GLU A 114 0.41 -12.59 10.65
N VAL A 115 1.30 -12.43 11.64
CA VAL A 115 1.27 -13.22 12.87
C VAL A 115 1.10 -12.33 14.10
N ALA A 116 0.28 -12.78 15.04
CA ALA A 116 0.12 -12.12 16.32
C ALA A 116 1.42 -12.19 17.13
N TYR A 117 1.66 -11.17 17.96
CA TYR A 117 2.78 -11.20 18.90
C TYR A 117 2.66 -12.40 19.85
N GLY A 118 3.69 -13.25 19.88
CA GLY A 118 3.73 -14.47 20.71
C GLY A 118 3.42 -15.76 19.96
N ASP A 119 2.84 -15.71 18.75
CA ASP A 119 2.55 -16.90 17.95
C ASP A 119 3.77 -17.38 17.16
N TRP A 120 4.79 -17.82 17.90
CA TRP A 120 6.06 -18.27 17.31
C TRP A 120 6.01 -19.67 16.71
N ASP A 121 4.95 -20.43 17.00
CA ASP A 121 4.75 -21.75 16.39
C ASP A 121 4.25 -21.61 14.95
N SER A 122 3.37 -20.65 14.65
CA SER A 122 3.07 -20.26 13.27
C SER A 122 4.32 -19.83 12.51
N VAL A 123 5.20 -19.01 13.11
CA VAL A 123 6.46 -18.57 12.48
C VAL A 123 7.34 -19.76 12.08
N LYS A 124 7.54 -20.74 12.98
CA LYS A 124 8.33 -21.95 12.67
C LYS A 124 7.70 -22.75 11.53
N PHE A 125 6.38 -22.88 11.54
CA PHE A 125 5.67 -23.62 10.50
C PHE A 125 5.80 -22.93 9.15
N ASP A 126 5.63 -21.61 9.08
CA ASP A 126 5.73 -20.82 7.87
C ASP A 126 7.12 -20.94 7.22
N VAL A 127 8.19 -20.85 8.02
CA VAL A 127 9.57 -21.01 7.57
C VAL A 127 9.78 -22.35 6.88
N CYS A 128 9.26 -23.44 7.45
CA CYS A 128 9.34 -24.77 6.85
C CYS A 128 8.58 -24.90 5.51
N HIS A 129 7.65 -23.98 5.22
CA HIS A 129 6.83 -23.96 4.01
C HIS A 129 7.19 -22.81 3.06
N GLY A 130 8.27 -22.06 3.34
CA GLY A 130 8.73 -20.96 2.50
C GLY A 130 7.79 -19.74 2.50
N VAL A 131 7.04 -19.52 3.58
CA VAL A 131 6.18 -18.35 3.78
C VAL A 131 6.88 -17.39 4.75
N GLU A 132 6.88 -16.10 4.44
CA GLU A 132 7.47 -15.05 5.26
C GLU A 132 6.48 -14.59 6.34
N SER A 133 6.86 -14.63 7.62
CA SER A 133 6.02 -14.18 8.74
C SER A 133 6.34 -12.74 9.17
N TYR A 134 5.29 -11.94 9.41
CA TYR A 134 5.37 -10.53 9.79
C TYR A 134 4.59 -10.28 11.09
N VAL A 135 5.27 -9.85 12.15
CA VAL A 135 4.61 -9.64 13.45
C VAL A 135 3.77 -8.37 13.45
N TYR A 136 2.53 -8.48 13.96
CA TYR A 136 1.57 -7.39 14.03
C TYR A 136 1.98 -6.27 14.99
N VAL A 137 1.87 -5.02 14.52
CA VAL A 137 2.05 -3.79 15.30
C VAL A 137 1.04 -2.72 14.83
N GLU A 138 0.45 -1.98 15.77
CA GLU A 138 -0.46 -0.87 15.47
C GLU A 138 -0.01 0.40 16.23
N PRO A 139 0.85 1.25 15.62
CA PRO A 139 1.53 2.32 16.33
C PRO A 139 0.67 3.57 16.54
N GLN A 140 -0.35 3.80 15.72
CA GLN A 140 -1.18 5.02 15.74
C GLN A 140 -2.38 4.98 16.71
N THR A 141 -2.66 3.82 17.33
CA THR A 141 -3.78 3.68 18.26
C THR A 141 -3.41 2.88 19.53
N ASN A 142 -4.29 2.94 20.53
CA ASN A 142 -4.41 1.90 21.54
C ASN A 142 -5.88 1.54 21.76
N TRP A 143 -6.28 0.38 21.26
CA TRP A 143 -7.59 -0.22 21.53
C TRP A 143 -7.68 -0.74 22.96
N ARG A 144 -8.72 -0.32 23.68
CA ARG A 144 -8.98 -0.75 25.05
C ARG A 144 -10.43 -1.16 25.23
N GLU A 145 -10.66 -2.23 25.98
CA GLU A 145 -11.97 -2.57 26.54
C GLU A 145 -12.04 -2.08 27.99
N LEU A 146 -13.22 -1.62 28.40
CA LEU A 146 -13.48 -1.36 29.81
C LEU A 146 -13.59 -2.68 30.57
N ARG A 147 -13.09 -2.67 31.81
CA ARG A 147 -13.36 -3.74 32.78
C ARG A 147 -14.86 -3.88 32.99
N GLU A 148 -15.27 -5.07 33.41
CA GLU A 148 -16.66 -5.37 33.74
C GLU A 148 -17.23 -4.33 34.72
N GLY A 149 -18.43 -3.82 34.43
CA GLY A 149 -19.08 -2.76 35.21
C GLY A 149 -18.62 -1.32 34.88
N GLY A 150 -17.63 -1.14 34.01
CA GLY A 150 -17.20 0.17 33.54
C GLY A 150 -18.24 0.82 32.62
N GLU A 151 -18.47 2.13 32.79
CA GLU A 151 -19.34 2.91 31.91
C GLU A 151 -18.63 3.28 30.61
N HIS A 152 -19.24 2.99 29.45
CA HIS A 152 -18.72 3.32 28.11
C HIS A 152 -18.77 4.82 27.81
N THR A 153 -18.00 5.58 28.57
CA THR A 153 -17.91 7.04 28.53
C THR A 153 -16.45 7.47 28.51
N TYR A 154 -16.19 8.70 28.06
CA TYR A 154 -14.85 9.28 28.10
C TYR A 154 -14.23 9.21 29.51
N ALA A 155 -15.01 9.53 30.54
CA ALA A 155 -14.57 9.48 31.93
C ALA A 155 -14.21 8.06 32.39
N GLY A 156 -15.02 7.06 32.02
CA GLY A 156 -14.75 5.65 32.33
C GLY A 156 -13.43 5.18 31.72
N PHE A 157 -13.24 5.42 30.42
CA PHE A 157 -12.01 5.04 29.72
C PHE A 157 -10.77 5.77 30.25
N MET A 158 -10.86 7.08 30.49
CA MET A 158 -9.74 7.84 31.04
C MET A 158 -9.39 7.43 32.46
N SER A 159 -10.38 7.17 33.32
CA SER A 159 -10.16 6.71 34.70
C SER A 159 -9.40 5.38 34.73
N GLN A 160 -9.89 4.39 33.97
CA GLN A 160 -9.21 3.10 33.83
C GLN A 160 -7.81 3.25 33.22
N LEU A 161 -7.62 4.14 32.24
CA LEU A 161 -6.31 4.41 31.64
C LEU A 161 -5.27 4.90 32.65
N TRP A 162 -5.65 5.86 33.49
CA TRP A 162 -4.77 6.35 34.55
C TRP A 162 -4.51 5.29 35.62
N GLU A 163 -5.54 4.57 36.05
CA GLU A 163 -5.39 3.49 37.04
C GLU A 163 -4.38 2.44 36.57
N ASP A 164 -4.47 2.00 35.31
CA ASP A 164 -3.61 0.97 34.74
C ASP A 164 -2.18 1.47 34.57
N ALA A 165 -2.00 2.71 34.11
CA ALA A 165 -0.69 3.33 33.97
C ALA A 165 0.04 3.43 35.31
N LEU A 166 -0.67 3.83 36.38
CA LEU A 166 -0.14 3.90 37.75
C LEU A 166 0.21 2.51 38.31
N LYS A 167 -0.51 1.47 37.89
CA LYS A 167 -0.20 0.06 38.20
C LYS A 167 0.96 -0.52 37.39
N GLY A 168 1.52 0.25 36.45
CA GLY A 168 2.69 -0.15 35.67
C GLY A 168 2.38 -0.73 34.29
N ASP A 169 1.13 -0.68 33.81
CA ASP A 169 0.79 -1.09 32.45
C ASP A 169 1.51 -0.17 31.44
N LYS A 170 2.49 -0.74 30.74
CA LYS A 170 3.33 -0.01 29.78
C LYS A 170 2.56 0.50 28.56
N LYS A 171 1.50 -0.18 28.14
CA LYS A 171 0.66 0.27 27.02
C LYS A 171 -0.19 1.46 27.46
N ALA A 172 -0.76 1.43 28.66
CA ALA A 172 -1.49 2.56 29.24
C ALA A 172 -0.60 3.79 29.45
N GLN A 173 0.61 3.58 30.00
CA GLN A 173 1.65 4.60 30.13
C GLN A 173 2.00 5.24 28.78
N ALA A 174 2.18 4.42 27.74
CA ALA A 174 2.45 4.88 26.39
C ALA A 174 1.30 5.69 25.79
N THR A 175 0.04 5.29 26.00
CA THR A 175 -1.11 6.06 25.54
C THR A 175 -1.20 7.42 26.19
N LEU A 176 -0.96 7.53 27.51
CA LEU A 176 -0.99 8.83 28.19
C LEU A 176 0.12 9.77 27.71
N THR A 177 1.32 9.22 27.54
CA THR A 177 2.52 9.95 27.09
C THR A 177 2.40 10.43 25.64
N SER A 178 1.71 9.66 24.79
CA SER A 178 1.68 9.87 23.33
C SER A 178 0.31 10.26 22.78
N GLY A 179 -0.72 10.35 23.61
CA GLY A 179 -2.09 10.57 23.14
C GLY A 179 -2.26 11.89 22.40
N ILE A 180 -3.05 11.85 21.32
CA ILE A 180 -3.43 13.03 20.55
C ILE A 180 -4.23 13.95 21.46
N LYS A 181 -3.92 15.25 21.43
CA LYS A 181 -4.68 16.27 22.15
C LYS A 181 -5.60 17.00 21.18
N LEU A 182 -6.89 16.99 21.46
CA LEU A 182 -7.88 17.79 20.73
C LEU A 182 -7.78 19.26 21.17
N GLU A 183 -8.49 20.14 20.44
CA GLU A 183 -8.45 21.59 20.70
C GLU A 183 -8.87 21.96 22.12
N ASP A 184 -9.79 21.20 22.72
CA ASP A 184 -10.27 21.38 24.10
C ASP A 184 -9.34 20.75 25.17
N GLY A 185 -8.21 20.18 24.76
CA GLY A 185 -7.22 19.55 25.62
C GLY A 185 -7.54 18.10 26.01
N ARG A 186 -8.69 17.55 25.62
CA ARG A 186 -9.01 16.14 25.81
C ARG A 186 -8.13 15.25 24.95
N TYR A 187 -8.00 14.00 25.38
CA TYR A 187 -7.41 12.96 24.54
C TYR A 187 -8.39 12.57 23.42
N ASP A 188 -7.85 12.28 22.23
CA ASP A 188 -8.65 11.64 21.19
C ASP A 188 -9.05 10.22 21.63
N LEU A 189 -10.35 9.94 21.57
CA LEU A 189 -10.95 8.66 21.93
C LEU A 189 -12.22 8.46 21.11
N TYR A 190 -12.24 7.41 20.29
CA TYR A 190 -13.42 7.07 19.49
C TYR A 190 -14.39 6.20 20.31
N LEU A 191 -15.52 6.79 20.72
CA LEU A 191 -16.52 6.11 21.55
C LEU A 191 -17.68 5.50 20.77
N SER A 192 -17.83 5.82 19.49
CA SER A 192 -18.91 5.26 18.67
C SER A 192 -18.75 3.74 18.57
N PRO A 193 -19.86 2.98 18.53
CA PRO A 193 -19.78 1.53 18.43
C PRO A 193 -18.99 1.07 17.19
N VAL A 194 -18.15 0.04 17.39
CA VAL A 194 -17.42 -0.63 16.33
C VAL A 194 -17.98 -2.06 16.22
N ALA A 195 -18.42 -2.48 15.04
CA ALA A 195 -19.25 -3.67 14.88
C ALA A 195 -18.57 -4.99 15.34
N TYR A 196 -17.24 -5.02 15.30
CA TYR A 196 -16.44 -6.22 15.49
C TYR A 196 -15.66 -6.26 16.81
N THR A 197 -15.76 -5.23 17.65
CA THR A 197 -15.05 -5.18 18.94
C THR A 197 -15.81 -4.34 19.97
N LYS A 198 -15.64 -4.65 21.26
CA LYS A 198 -16.11 -3.79 22.36
C LYS A 198 -15.08 -2.72 22.72
N SER A 199 -13.90 -2.79 22.12
CA SER A 199 -12.81 -1.85 22.36
C SER A 199 -13.10 -0.48 21.77
N ALA A 200 -12.63 0.56 22.46
CA ALA A 200 -12.53 1.92 21.94
C ALA A 200 -11.05 2.25 21.68
N PRO A 201 -10.68 2.80 20.50
CA PRO A 201 -9.33 3.22 20.22
C PRO A 201 -9.06 4.63 20.74
N PHE A 202 -7.97 4.77 21.50
CA PHE A 202 -7.30 6.06 21.70
C PHE A 202 -6.40 6.36 20.51
N GLY A 203 -6.53 7.54 19.91
CA GLY A 203 -5.58 8.04 18.94
C GLY A 203 -4.28 8.48 19.62
N VAL A 204 -3.14 8.05 19.09
CA VAL A 204 -1.82 8.41 19.61
C VAL A 204 -0.90 8.95 18.50
N ASN A 205 0.04 9.80 18.88
CA ASN A 205 1.14 10.24 18.06
C ASN A 205 2.37 9.38 18.39
N CYS A 206 2.83 8.58 17.46
CA CYS A 206 3.94 7.65 17.68
C CYS A 206 5.30 8.19 17.26
N ASP A 207 5.49 9.51 17.19
CA ASP A 207 6.80 10.09 16.90
C ASP A 207 7.85 9.60 17.93
N PRO A 208 8.97 8.99 17.48
CA PRO A 208 10.00 8.46 18.37
C PRO A 208 10.61 9.51 19.30
N ASP A 209 10.63 10.78 18.89
CA ASP A 209 11.30 11.87 19.61
C ASP A 209 10.42 12.47 20.73
N LEU A 210 9.18 12.00 20.91
CA LEU A 210 8.31 12.44 22.01
C LEU A 210 8.96 12.22 23.38
N SER A 211 9.13 13.32 24.12
CA SER A 211 9.76 13.30 25.45
C SER A 211 8.92 12.51 26.46
N THR A 212 9.63 11.76 27.31
CA THR A 212 9.04 10.99 28.41
C THR A 212 9.39 11.56 29.79
N GLU A 213 10.19 12.64 29.85
CA GLU A 213 10.68 13.19 31.11
C GLU A 213 9.55 13.75 31.98
N GLU A 214 8.59 14.45 31.37
CA GLU A 214 7.39 14.99 32.04
C GLU A 214 6.46 13.87 32.57
N TRP A 215 6.67 12.64 32.12
CA TRP A 215 5.87 11.46 32.46
C TRP A 215 6.61 10.48 33.38
N GLY A 216 7.65 10.93 34.08
CA GLY A 216 8.43 10.06 34.97
C GLY A 216 9.06 8.88 34.23
N LYS A 217 9.43 9.08 32.96
CA LYS A 217 10.03 8.08 32.06
C LYS A 217 9.11 6.90 31.74
N TRP A 218 7.81 7.08 31.85
CA TRP A 218 6.84 6.23 31.17
C TRP A 218 7.14 6.20 29.66
N PRO A 219 7.16 5.02 29.02
CA PRO A 219 7.54 4.94 27.62
C PRO A 219 6.58 5.77 26.76
N ASN A 220 7.07 6.39 25.69
CA ASN A 220 6.20 6.85 24.61
C ASN A 220 5.75 5.64 23.76
N LYS A 221 4.79 5.85 22.86
CA LYS A 221 4.24 4.78 22.01
C LYS A 221 5.29 4.12 21.12
N SER A 222 6.22 4.89 20.55
CA SER A 222 7.31 4.33 19.75
C SER A 222 8.22 3.41 20.58
N GLN A 223 8.62 3.86 21.77
CA GLN A 223 9.45 3.09 22.70
C GLN A 223 8.76 1.81 23.17
N TYR A 224 7.45 1.86 23.41
CA TYR A 224 6.65 0.68 23.76
C TYR A 224 6.67 -0.35 22.61
N GLU A 225 6.29 0.05 21.39
CA GLU A 225 6.22 -0.87 20.25
C GLU A 225 7.60 -1.44 19.89
N GLN A 226 8.62 -0.58 19.77
CA GLN A 226 9.98 -1.03 19.46
C GLN A 226 10.59 -1.89 20.57
N GLY A 227 10.24 -1.62 21.83
CA GLY A 227 10.64 -2.44 22.96
C GLY A 227 10.08 -3.86 22.87
N MET A 228 8.83 -4.02 22.44
CA MET A 228 8.24 -5.35 22.20
C MET A 228 8.91 -6.07 21.04
N LEU A 229 9.25 -5.36 19.96
CA LEU A 229 9.88 -5.93 18.78
C LEU A 229 11.34 -6.38 18.99
N ALA A 230 12.05 -5.76 19.94
CA ALA A 230 13.49 -5.98 20.12
C ALA A 230 13.86 -7.45 20.35
N GLY A 231 13.13 -8.15 21.22
CA GLY A 231 13.35 -9.57 21.51
C GLY A 231 13.17 -10.47 20.27
N PRO A 232 11.96 -10.55 19.68
CA PRO A 232 11.69 -11.47 18.58
C PRO A 232 12.47 -11.14 17.30
N LEU A 233 12.86 -9.88 17.07
CA LEU A 233 13.72 -9.50 15.94
C LEU A 233 15.23 -9.70 16.21
N GLY A 234 15.61 -10.21 17.39
CA GLY A 234 17.01 -10.45 17.74
C GLY A 234 17.85 -9.18 17.88
N TRP A 235 17.24 -8.08 18.33
CA TRP A 235 17.95 -6.85 18.67
C TRP A 235 18.59 -6.99 20.06
N GLY A 236 19.68 -6.26 20.31
CA GLY A 236 20.36 -6.30 21.61
C GLY A 236 20.98 -7.67 21.97
N ASN A 237 21.47 -8.41 20.97
CA ASN A 237 22.10 -9.73 21.11
C ASN A 237 21.16 -10.88 21.55
N GLN A 238 19.85 -10.72 21.40
CA GLN A 238 18.90 -11.82 21.57
C GLN A 238 18.85 -12.70 20.30
N PRO A 239 18.58 -14.01 20.40
CA PRO A 239 18.35 -14.84 19.22
C PRO A 239 17.00 -14.47 18.58
N PRO A 240 16.93 -14.21 17.26
CA PRO A 240 15.68 -13.93 16.58
C PRO A 240 14.80 -15.18 16.50
N VAL A 241 13.48 -15.01 16.50
CA VAL A 241 12.50 -16.12 16.46
C VAL A 241 12.17 -16.61 15.04
N GLY A 242 12.81 -16.03 14.01
CA GLY A 242 12.61 -16.40 12.60
C GLY A 242 11.64 -15.50 11.82
N LEU A 243 11.21 -14.38 12.39
CA LEU A 243 10.39 -13.39 11.68
C LEU A 243 11.11 -12.85 10.44
N SER A 244 10.36 -12.65 9.36
CA SER A 244 10.82 -12.01 8.12
C SER A 244 10.63 -10.50 8.13
N GLY A 245 9.76 -9.99 9.02
CA GLY A 245 9.50 -8.58 9.14
C GLY A 245 8.49 -8.18 10.21
N VAL A 246 8.07 -6.93 10.11
CA VAL A 246 7.01 -6.34 10.92
C VAL A 246 5.85 -5.97 9.99
N TYR A 247 4.63 -6.29 10.40
CA TYR A 247 3.40 -5.85 9.77
C TYR A 247 2.84 -4.67 10.56
N ILE A 248 2.70 -3.52 9.92
CA ILE A 248 2.03 -2.36 10.51
C ILE A 248 0.60 -2.30 10.00
N ASP A 249 -0.34 -2.40 10.93
CA ASP A 249 -1.74 -2.25 10.61
C ASP A 249 -2.15 -0.77 10.59
N SER A 250 -3.18 -0.46 9.79
CA SER A 250 -3.83 0.86 9.76
C SER A 250 -2.85 2.03 9.65
N MET A 251 -1.85 1.95 8.76
CA MET A 251 -0.73 2.91 8.67
C MET A 251 -1.13 4.39 8.57
N GLU A 252 -2.33 4.69 8.08
CA GLU A 252 -2.86 6.06 7.99
C GLU A 252 -3.99 6.36 9.00
N GLY A 253 -4.27 5.43 9.90
CA GLY A 253 -5.24 5.55 10.99
C GLY A 253 -4.92 6.73 11.90
N CYS A 254 -5.96 7.43 12.37
CA CYS A 254 -5.85 8.68 13.14
C CYS A 254 -4.99 9.78 12.48
N GLY A 255 -4.58 9.63 11.21
CA GLY A 255 -3.64 10.53 10.55
C GLY A 255 -4.22 11.91 10.25
N GLU A 256 -5.53 11.98 9.98
CA GLU A 256 -6.27 13.21 9.66
C GLU A 256 -6.60 14.05 10.91
N ILE A 257 -6.35 13.53 12.12
CA ILE A 257 -6.71 14.21 13.35
C ILE A 257 -5.75 15.37 13.60
N HIS A 258 -6.30 16.55 13.87
CA HIS A 258 -5.57 17.73 14.31
C HIS A 258 -5.10 17.56 15.76
N ASN A 259 -3.80 17.44 15.94
CA ASN A 259 -3.15 17.26 17.24
C ASN A 259 -2.62 18.59 17.77
N PHE A 260 -3.23 19.10 18.83
CA PHE A 260 -2.90 20.34 19.52
C PHE A 260 -1.86 20.15 20.65
N SER A 261 -1.25 18.98 20.75
CA SER A 261 -0.20 18.71 21.75
C SER A 261 1.06 19.51 21.46
N CYS A 262 1.35 20.50 22.31
CA CYS A 262 2.59 21.26 22.23
C CYS A 262 3.84 20.36 22.38
N ALA A 263 3.73 19.25 23.12
CA ALA A 263 4.83 18.27 23.21
C ALA A 263 5.12 17.62 21.85
N ALA A 264 4.08 17.25 21.09
CA ALA A 264 4.24 16.73 19.73
C ALA A 264 4.78 17.80 18.77
N TRP A 265 4.32 19.06 18.89
CA TRP A 265 4.82 20.17 18.06
C TRP A 265 6.32 20.42 18.27
N ARG A 266 6.81 20.28 19.50
CA ARG A 266 8.23 20.55 19.83
C ARG A 266 9.20 19.63 19.11
N VAL A 267 8.79 18.40 18.82
CA VAL A 267 9.67 17.32 18.34
C VAL A 267 9.47 16.99 16.87
N THR A 268 8.37 17.44 16.27
CA THR A 268 8.09 17.11 14.87
C THR A 268 9.13 17.70 13.91
N HIS A 269 9.53 16.90 12.92
CA HIS A 269 10.40 17.30 11.81
C HIS A 269 9.62 17.75 10.56
N TYR A 270 8.29 17.78 10.66
CA TYR A 270 7.39 18.07 9.54
C TYR A 270 6.52 19.28 9.86
N PRO A 271 6.25 20.19 8.90
CA PRO A 271 5.56 21.43 9.21
C PRO A 271 4.19 21.25 9.86
N LEU A 272 3.90 22.17 10.78
CA LEU A 272 2.55 22.36 11.31
C LEU A 272 1.63 22.86 10.19
N THR A 273 0.34 22.66 10.38
CA THR A 273 -0.75 23.18 9.55
C THR A 273 -1.70 24.01 10.43
N PHE A 274 -2.90 24.30 9.95
CA PHE A 274 -3.97 24.91 10.72
C PHE A 274 -5.28 24.14 10.53
N ASP A 275 -6.13 24.19 11.55
CA ASP A 275 -7.51 23.73 11.42
C ASP A 275 -8.29 24.67 10.48
N PRO A 276 -8.91 24.18 9.39
CA PRO A 276 -9.56 25.05 8.42
C PRO A 276 -10.87 25.68 8.94
N THR A 277 -11.39 25.20 10.06
CA THR A 277 -12.60 25.72 10.72
C THR A 277 -12.24 26.79 11.73
N THR A 278 -11.25 26.54 12.59
CA THR A 278 -10.87 27.45 13.69
C THR A 278 -9.66 28.32 13.40
N PHE A 279 -8.96 28.06 12.30
CA PHE A 279 -7.70 28.69 11.88
C PHE A 279 -6.57 28.60 12.92
N LYS A 280 -6.72 27.73 13.91
CA LYS A 280 -5.68 27.50 14.92
C LYS A 280 -4.60 26.60 14.37
N VAL A 281 -3.35 26.94 14.66
CA VAL A 281 -2.19 26.12 14.33
C VAL A 281 -2.32 24.74 15.00
N THR A 282 -1.99 23.69 14.26
CA THR A 282 -2.07 22.31 14.71
C THR A 282 -1.04 21.43 14.00
N LEU A 283 -0.78 20.24 14.54
CA LEU A 283 -0.02 19.20 13.85
C LEU A 283 -0.99 18.19 13.25
N LEU A 284 -0.85 17.90 11.96
CA LEU A 284 -1.54 16.75 11.38
C LEU A 284 -0.92 15.46 11.92
N ASN A 285 -1.68 14.64 12.63
CA ASN A 285 -1.13 13.55 13.41
C ASN A 285 -0.38 12.49 12.56
N PHE A 286 -0.70 12.38 11.28
CA PHE A 286 0.01 11.54 10.31
C PHE A 286 1.54 11.67 10.38
N TRP A 287 2.06 12.86 10.69
CA TRP A 287 3.50 13.07 10.79
C TRP A 287 4.19 12.27 11.88
N GLY A 288 3.50 11.97 12.99
CA GLY A 288 4.02 11.06 14.02
C GLY A 288 4.15 9.64 13.51
N THR A 289 3.12 9.15 12.81
CA THR A 289 3.13 7.82 12.16
C THR A 289 4.20 7.73 11.08
N TYR A 290 4.37 8.78 10.28
CA TYR A 290 5.45 8.86 9.29
C TYR A 290 6.83 8.77 9.96
N ALA A 291 7.05 9.52 11.06
CA ALA A 291 8.31 9.49 11.80
C ALA A 291 8.62 8.09 12.36
N PHE A 292 7.62 7.44 12.96
CA PHE A 292 7.72 6.05 13.45
C PHE A 292 8.08 5.08 12.33
N ILE A 293 7.31 5.09 11.23
CA ILE A 293 7.51 4.16 10.11
C ILE A 293 8.89 4.35 9.48
N LYS A 294 9.33 5.61 9.32
CA LYS A 294 10.67 5.93 8.81
C LYS A 294 11.76 5.36 9.72
N ASP A 295 11.70 5.64 11.02
CA ASP A 295 12.69 5.17 12.00
C ASP A 295 12.73 3.63 12.07
N LEU A 296 11.57 2.98 12.19
CA LEU A 296 11.46 1.52 12.22
C LEU A 296 11.96 0.89 10.93
N SER A 297 11.52 1.38 9.76
CA SER A 297 11.93 0.87 8.45
C SER A 297 13.45 0.95 8.27
N GLN A 298 14.09 2.06 8.67
CA GLN A 298 15.54 2.19 8.61
C GLN A 298 16.26 1.16 9.50
N LYS A 299 15.77 0.91 10.71
CA LYS A 299 16.31 -0.12 11.62
C LYS A 299 16.14 -1.52 11.07
N LEU A 300 15.00 -1.82 10.45
CA LEU A 300 14.74 -3.11 9.80
C LEU A 300 15.65 -3.31 8.57
N HIS A 301 15.72 -2.32 7.68
CA HIS A 301 16.54 -2.38 6.46
C HIS A 301 18.03 -2.51 6.77
N ALA A 302 18.52 -1.88 7.85
CA ALA A 302 19.90 -2.05 8.32
C ALA A 302 20.25 -3.51 8.69
N LYS A 303 19.24 -4.36 8.90
CA LYS A 303 19.37 -5.80 9.18
C LYS A 303 18.85 -6.69 8.05
N GLY A 304 18.47 -6.10 6.91
CA GLY A 304 17.89 -6.85 5.79
C GLY A 304 16.48 -7.40 6.06
N ILE A 305 15.76 -6.80 7.01
CA ILE A 305 14.40 -7.19 7.42
C ILE A 305 13.39 -6.27 6.70
N ASN A 306 12.26 -6.82 6.26
CA ASN A 306 11.23 -6.07 5.51
C ASN A 306 10.16 -5.45 6.43
N LEU A 307 9.51 -4.40 5.93
CA LEU A 307 8.29 -3.82 6.50
C LEU A 307 7.08 -4.08 5.58
N MET A 308 6.06 -4.73 6.12
CA MET A 308 4.76 -4.92 5.48
C MET A 308 3.74 -3.95 6.10
N GLY A 309 2.76 -3.49 5.31
CA GLY A 309 1.83 -2.48 5.77
C GLY A 309 0.44 -2.56 5.18
N ASN A 310 -0.57 -2.51 6.05
CA ASN A 310 -1.95 -2.24 5.67
C ASN A 310 -2.23 -0.73 5.66
N ASP A 311 -3.13 -0.30 4.78
CA ASP A 311 -3.41 1.11 4.47
C ASP A 311 -2.20 1.90 3.93
N ALA A 312 -1.19 1.21 3.40
CA ALA A 312 -0.05 1.85 2.78
C ALA A 312 -0.46 2.61 1.50
N PHE A 313 -0.33 3.94 1.55
CA PHE A 313 -0.72 4.87 0.48
C PHE A 313 -2.20 4.78 0.13
N TYR A 314 -3.05 4.81 1.16
CA TYR A 314 -4.48 4.96 0.97
C TYR A 314 -4.85 6.38 0.58
N ARG A 315 -4.43 7.35 1.39
CA ARG A 315 -4.59 8.80 1.15
C ARG A 315 -3.26 9.43 0.81
N TYR A 316 -2.15 8.94 1.39
CA TYR A 316 -0.85 9.62 1.33
C TYR A 316 0.24 8.75 0.74
N TRP A 317 0.86 9.22 -0.35
CA TRP A 317 1.97 8.50 -1.00
C TRP A 317 3.30 8.56 -0.23
N PHE A 318 3.37 9.34 0.86
CA PHE A 318 4.63 9.64 1.54
C PHE A 318 5.31 8.42 2.16
N LEU A 319 4.56 7.39 2.53
CA LEU A 319 5.12 6.18 3.13
C LEU A 319 5.83 5.26 2.11
N ALA A 320 5.67 5.52 0.80
CA ALA A 320 6.19 4.65 -0.26
C ALA A 320 7.67 4.26 -0.15
N PRO A 321 8.59 5.13 0.30
CA PRO A 321 9.99 4.76 0.48
C PRO A 321 10.24 3.70 1.56
N TYR A 322 9.35 3.55 2.54
CA TYR A 322 9.61 2.81 3.77
C TYR A 322 8.88 1.47 3.87
N VAL A 323 7.82 1.29 3.08
CA VAL A 323 7.03 0.05 3.05
C VAL A 323 7.50 -0.83 1.90
N ASP A 324 7.87 -2.07 2.19
CA ASP A 324 8.39 -3.03 1.21
C ASP A 324 7.26 -3.86 0.58
N ILE A 325 6.24 -4.18 1.38
CA ILE A 325 5.06 -4.94 0.98
C ILE A 325 3.81 -4.13 1.39
N PRO A 326 3.41 -3.15 0.57
CA PRO A 326 2.17 -2.41 0.78
C PRO A 326 0.94 -3.26 0.49
N GLY A 327 -0.13 -3.01 1.24
CA GLY A 327 -1.41 -3.66 1.02
C GLY A 327 -2.58 -2.89 1.64
N ARG A 328 -3.79 -3.35 1.30
CA ARG A 328 -5.02 -2.82 1.88
C ARG A 328 -6.21 -3.75 1.72
N GLU A 329 -7.12 -3.68 2.69
CA GLU A 329 -8.49 -4.18 2.57
C GLU A 329 -9.38 -3.29 1.70
N TYR A 330 -10.14 -3.92 0.79
CA TYR A 330 -11.20 -3.28 0.03
C TYR A 330 -12.45 -4.14 -0.02
N ARG A 331 -13.60 -3.52 0.23
CA ARG A 331 -14.89 -4.14 -0.03
C ARG A 331 -15.25 -3.98 -1.50
N TRP A 332 -15.59 -5.09 -2.15
CA TRP A 332 -16.00 -5.15 -3.56
C TRP A 332 -17.46 -5.49 -3.73
N ILE A 333 -18.11 -6.01 -2.68
CA ILE A 333 -19.53 -6.28 -2.67
C ILE A 333 -20.12 -5.49 -1.52
N GLU A 334 -20.92 -4.49 -1.85
CA GLU A 334 -21.57 -3.62 -0.87
C GLU A 334 -23.07 -3.62 -1.13
N ASN A 335 -23.85 -4.02 -0.11
CA ASN A 335 -25.31 -4.12 -0.20
C ASN A 335 -25.78 -4.95 -1.42
N GLY A 336 -25.09 -6.06 -1.70
CA GLY A 336 -25.36 -6.95 -2.84
C GLY A 336 -24.94 -6.39 -4.21
N LYS A 337 -24.33 -5.21 -4.28
CA LYS A 337 -23.84 -4.62 -5.53
C LYS A 337 -22.34 -4.83 -5.66
N PHE A 338 -21.90 -5.21 -6.85
CA PHE A 338 -20.50 -5.32 -7.19
C PHE A 338 -19.88 -3.94 -7.46
N THR A 339 -19.02 -3.49 -6.56
CA THR A 339 -18.32 -2.21 -6.52
C THR A 339 -16.81 -2.43 -6.45
N PRO A 340 -16.18 -2.98 -7.51
CA PRO A 340 -14.75 -3.27 -7.49
C PRO A 340 -13.94 -1.99 -7.37
N VAL A 341 -12.74 -2.09 -6.78
CA VAL A 341 -11.78 -0.98 -6.68
C VAL A 341 -11.59 -0.32 -8.05
N LEU A 342 -11.70 1.01 -8.08
CA LEU A 342 -11.60 1.79 -9.33
C LEU A 342 -10.18 1.71 -9.92
N ASP A 343 -10.09 1.90 -11.22
CA ASP A 343 -8.80 1.83 -11.93
C ASP A 343 -7.80 2.88 -11.48
N ASP A 344 -8.26 4.09 -11.17
CA ASP A 344 -7.40 5.17 -10.72
C ASP A 344 -6.68 4.81 -9.42
N TYR A 345 -7.32 4.03 -8.53
CA TYR A 345 -6.70 3.50 -7.33
C TYR A 345 -5.65 2.44 -7.64
N TYR A 346 -5.96 1.48 -8.52
CA TYR A 346 -4.97 0.49 -8.97
C TYR A 346 -3.74 1.14 -9.60
N LEU A 347 -3.96 2.15 -10.45
CA LEU A 347 -2.88 2.92 -11.08
C LEU A 347 -2.08 3.70 -10.03
N PHE A 348 -2.73 4.27 -9.02
CA PHE A 348 -2.06 4.95 -7.92
C PHE A 348 -1.18 4.00 -7.11
N PHE A 349 -1.70 2.85 -6.67
CA PHE A 349 -0.92 1.84 -5.94
C PHE A 349 0.24 1.34 -6.78
N ARG A 350 0.01 1.10 -8.08
CA ARG A 350 1.06 0.64 -8.97
C ARG A 350 2.14 1.69 -9.17
N SER A 351 1.76 2.96 -9.28
CA SER A 351 2.67 4.10 -9.40
C SER A 351 3.55 4.27 -8.16
N MET A 352 2.97 4.10 -6.97
CA MET A 352 3.68 4.26 -5.70
C MET A 352 4.43 3.02 -5.24
N SER A 353 4.00 1.84 -5.68
CA SER A 353 4.66 0.58 -5.38
C SER A 353 5.72 0.25 -6.44
N SER A 354 5.61 0.76 -7.67
CA SER A 354 6.55 0.55 -8.78
C SER A 354 6.84 -0.95 -9.00
N ARG A 355 8.01 -1.46 -8.62
CA ARG A 355 8.37 -2.90 -8.70
C ARG A 355 8.16 -3.69 -7.41
N LYS A 356 7.68 -3.06 -6.34
CA LYS A 356 7.30 -3.74 -5.08
C LYS A 356 6.01 -4.55 -5.29
N PRO A 357 5.84 -5.69 -4.62
CA PRO A 357 4.54 -6.35 -4.63
C PRO A 357 3.48 -5.45 -3.99
N TYR A 358 2.22 -5.62 -4.38
CA TYR A 358 1.09 -5.03 -3.67
C TYR A 358 0.10 -6.15 -3.35
N VAL A 359 -0.33 -6.22 -2.09
CA VAL A 359 -1.25 -7.26 -1.62
C VAL A 359 -2.61 -6.65 -1.30
N MET A 360 -3.65 -7.09 -2.00
CA MET A 360 -5.02 -6.64 -1.77
C MET A 360 -5.76 -7.69 -0.96
N LEU A 361 -6.44 -7.29 0.11
CA LEU A 361 -7.41 -8.11 0.80
C LEU A 361 -8.82 -7.72 0.32
N MET A 362 -9.53 -8.65 -0.33
CA MET A 362 -10.95 -8.40 -0.59
C MET A 362 -11.71 -8.62 0.72
N ASN A 363 -12.34 -7.60 1.28
CA ASN A 363 -13.12 -7.65 2.52
C ASN A 363 -14.62 -7.76 2.21
N ASN A 364 -15.09 -8.98 1.99
CA ASN A 364 -16.44 -9.29 1.53
C ASN A 364 -17.04 -10.49 2.28
N ASP A 365 -18.36 -10.67 2.15
CA ASP A 365 -19.01 -11.98 2.34
C ASP A 365 -18.64 -12.92 1.18
N TYR A 366 -18.36 -14.18 1.50
CA TYR A 366 -17.89 -15.19 0.55
C TYR A 366 -18.90 -16.31 0.28
N ASP A 367 -20.12 -16.24 0.81
CA ASP A 367 -21.16 -17.23 0.52
C ASP A 367 -21.48 -17.28 -0.99
N ASP A 368 -21.45 -16.14 -1.67
CA ASP A 368 -21.46 -16.06 -3.13
C ASP A 368 -20.05 -15.91 -3.72
N GLY A 369 -19.61 -16.92 -4.48
CA GLY A 369 -18.32 -16.95 -5.18
C GLY A 369 -18.38 -16.54 -6.64
N SER A 370 -19.54 -16.14 -7.16
CA SER A 370 -19.78 -15.94 -8.60
C SER A 370 -18.87 -14.88 -9.25
N ARG A 371 -18.36 -13.94 -8.45
CA ARG A 371 -17.50 -12.83 -8.89
C ARG A 371 -16.02 -13.04 -8.62
N MET A 372 -15.62 -14.19 -8.09
CA MET A 372 -14.22 -14.43 -7.70
C MET A 372 -13.28 -14.36 -8.90
N GLU A 373 -13.62 -14.96 -10.04
CA GLU A 373 -12.72 -14.91 -11.20
C GLU A 373 -12.50 -13.47 -11.73
N GLU A 374 -13.51 -12.60 -11.64
CA GLU A 374 -13.37 -11.17 -11.98
C GLU A 374 -12.34 -10.47 -11.08
N TYR A 375 -12.33 -10.80 -9.78
CA TYR A 375 -11.33 -10.29 -8.83
C TYR A 375 -9.90 -10.75 -9.21
N PHE A 376 -9.71 -12.03 -9.53
CA PHE A 376 -8.41 -12.56 -9.94
C PHE A 376 -7.93 -11.98 -11.27
N GLN A 377 -8.81 -11.83 -12.27
CA GLN A 377 -8.45 -11.28 -13.57
C GLN A 377 -8.07 -9.80 -13.48
N ARG A 378 -8.81 -9.01 -12.70
CA ARG A 378 -8.46 -7.59 -12.46
C ARG A 378 -7.14 -7.46 -11.72
N SER A 379 -6.91 -8.32 -10.73
CA SER A 379 -5.65 -8.40 -9.98
C SER A 379 -4.47 -8.78 -10.89
N LEU A 380 -4.68 -9.72 -11.83
CA LEU A 380 -3.71 -10.09 -12.86
C LEU A 380 -3.32 -8.91 -13.75
N PHE A 381 -4.28 -8.10 -14.19
CA PHE A 381 -4.02 -6.95 -15.06
C PHE A 381 -3.03 -5.95 -14.44
N TYR A 382 -3.14 -5.71 -13.12
CA TYR A 382 -2.31 -4.76 -12.37
C TYR A 382 -1.14 -5.40 -11.61
N ALA A 383 -0.94 -6.71 -11.73
CA ALA A 383 0.02 -7.49 -10.94
C ALA A 383 -0.11 -7.22 -9.42
N VAL A 384 -1.36 -7.18 -8.94
CA VAL A 384 -1.71 -7.09 -7.52
C VAL A 384 -2.08 -8.48 -7.04
N TYR A 385 -1.67 -8.89 -5.84
CA TYR A 385 -2.01 -10.21 -5.32
C TYR A 385 -3.42 -10.24 -4.72
N PRO A 386 -4.33 -11.12 -5.22
CA PRO A 386 -5.70 -11.23 -4.76
C PRO A 386 -5.77 -12.06 -3.48
N SER A 387 -5.58 -11.41 -2.35
CA SER A 387 -5.67 -12.01 -1.01
C SER A 387 -7.10 -11.85 -0.47
N MET A 388 -7.43 -12.59 0.59
CA MET A 388 -8.81 -12.72 1.08
C MET A 388 -8.94 -12.32 2.55
N PHE A 389 -9.97 -11.53 2.86
CA PHE A 389 -10.30 -11.13 4.23
C PHE A 389 -11.81 -11.18 4.43
N HIS A 390 -12.25 -11.70 5.58
CA HIS A 390 -13.64 -11.64 5.98
C HIS A 390 -13.66 -11.17 7.43
N GLY A 391 -14.05 -9.92 7.63
CA GLY A 391 -14.01 -9.29 8.93
C GLY A 391 -14.66 -7.91 8.93
N HIS A 392 -14.58 -7.25 10.07
CA HIS A 392 -15.08 -5.89 10.30
C HIS A 392 -16.60 -5.69 10.19
N SER A 393 -17.42 -6.73 10.06
CA SER A 393 -18.88 -6.59 9.99
C SER A 393 -19.60 -7.03 11.26
N LYS A 394 -19.03 -7.92 12.07
CA LYS A 394 -19.54 -8.30 13.40
C LYS A 394 -18.48 -9.00 14.26
N ILE A 395 -18.79 -9.19 15.54
CA ILE A 395 -17.96 -10.00 16.43
C ILE A 395 -18.02 -11.49 16.03
N ASN A 396 -16.90 -12.20 16.20
CA ASN A 396 -16.76 -13.64 15.92
C ASN A 396 -17.00 -14.04 14.44
N GLU A 397 -16.56 -13.21 13.50
CA GLU A 397 -16.54 -13.58 12.08
C GLU A 397 -15.49 -14.67 11.79
N VAL A 398 -15.81 -15.54 10.83
CA VAL A 398 -14.92 -16.61 10.39
C VAL A 398 -14.07 -16.08 9.23
N ALA A 399 -12.75 -16.01 9.41
CA ALA A 399 -11.86 -15.58 8.33
C ALA A 399 -11.92 -16.55 7.15
N TYR A 400 -11.65 -16.05 5.94
CA TYR A 400 -11.81 -16.81 4.70
C TYR A 400 -11.12 -18.19 4.73
N PHE A 401 -9.87 -18.24 5.18
CA PHE A 401 -9.06 -19.46 5.22
C PHE A 401 -9.36 -20.39 6.41
N TYR A 402 -10.24 -20.00 7.35
CA TYR A 402 -10.83 -20.94 8.30
C TYR A 402 -12.00 -21.74 7.72
N ASN A 403 -12.57 -21.31 6.57
CA ASN A 403 -13.71 -21.97 5.95
C ASN A 403 -13.30 -22.80 4.71
N PRO A 404 -13.20 -24.15 4.82
CA PRO A 404 -12.87 -25.01 3.70
C PRO A 404 -13.89 -25.00 2.56
N GLY A 405 -15.14 -24.61 2.80
CA GLY A 405 -16.12 -24.48 1.73
C GLY A 405 -15.74 -23.37 0.76
N TRP A 406 -15.32 -22.21 1.27
CA TRP A 406 -14.97 -21.06 0.45
C TRP A 406 -13.64 -21.27 -0.28
N TYR A 407 -12.56 -21.60 0.42
CA TYR A 407 -11.25 -21.69 -0.23
C TYR A 407 -11.12 -22.89 -1.18
N ASN A 408 -11.83 -24.01 -0.96
CA ASN A 408 -11.79 -25.13 -1.90
C ASN A 408 -12.60 -24.86 -3.17
N ARG A 409 -13.71 -24.12 -3.06
CA ARG A 409 -14.48 -23.66 -4.23
C ARG A 409 -13.59 -22.83 -5.15
N ASP A 410 -12.80 -21.92 -4.59
CA ASP A 410 -12.00 -20.95 -5.36
C ASP A 410 -10.58 -21.46 -5.68
N ARG A 411 -10.18 -22.64 -5.20
CA ARG A 411 -8.80 -23.18 -5.28
C ARG A 411 -8.19 -23.13 -6.68
N GLU A 412 -8.95 -23.51 -7.70
CA GLU A 412 -8.44 -23.54 -9.08
C GLU A 412 -8.14 -22.13 -9.62
N LEU A 413 -8.79 -21.08 -9.11
CA LEU A 413 -8.44 -19.70 -9.44
C LEU A 413 -7.06 -19.34 -8.89
N PHE A 414 -6.73 -19.75 -7.66
CA PHE A 414 -5.40 -19.51 -7.11
C PHE A 414 -4.31 -20.22 -7.93
N ARG A 415 -4.51 -21.50 -8.25
CA ARG A 415 -3.58 -22.31 -9.06
C ARG A 415 -3.37 -21.72 -10.46
N LYS A 416 -4.42 -21.16 -11.06
CA LYS A 416 -4.38 -20.55 -12.39
C LYS A 416 -3.70 -19.19 -12.38
N TYR A 417 -4.10 -18.29 -11.47
CA TYR A 417 -3.77 -16.87 -11.57
C TYR A 417 -2.56 -16.45 -10.73
N ILE A 418 -2.33 -17.01 -9.54
CA ILE A 418 -1.20 -16.59 -8.67
C ILE A 418 0.17 -16.79 -9.33
N PRO A 419 0.45 -17.91 -10.04
CA PRO A 419 1.72 -18.05 -10.75
C PRO A 419 1.94 -16.99 -11.84
N LEU A 420 0.87 -16.58 -12.53
CA LEU A 420 0.94 -15.54 -13.56
C LEU A 420 1.19 -14.15 -12.94
N ILE A 421 0.50 -13.83 -11.85
CA ILE A 421 0.71 -12.59 -11.09
C ILE A 421 2.14 -12.52 -10.58
N ARG A 422 2.65 -13.62 -10.01
CA ARG A 422 4.04 -13.73 -9.55
C ARG A 422 5.04 -13.53 -10.67
N ARG A 423 4.76 -14.02 -11.87
CA ARG A 423 5.62 -13.77 -13.03
C ARG A 423 5.71 -12.27 -13.36
N PHE A 424 4.61 -11.53 -13.27
CA PHE A 424 4.59 -10.07 -13.50
C PHE A 424 5.24 -9.28 -12.37
N ASP A 425 4.92 -9.60 -11.12
CA ASP A 425 5.54 -8.97 -9.94
C ASP A 425 7.07 -9.06 -10.02
N LEU A 426 7.59 -10.25 -10.30
CA LEU A 426 9.03 -10.48 -10.44
C LEU A 426 9.63 -9.87 -11.72
N ALA A 427 8.85 -9.72 -12.78
CA ALA A 427 9.30 -9.03 -13.98
C ALA A 427 9.46 -7.52 -13.75
N GLY A 428 8.62 -6.94 -12.88
CA GLY A 428 8.62 -5.54 -12.51
C GLY A 428 7.82 -4.70 -13.52
N TRP A 429 6.92 -3.88 -13.00
CA TRP A 429 6.12 -2.96 -13.82
C TRP A 429 6.99 -1.82 -14.38
N GLU A 430 6.69 -1.42 -15.62
CA GLU A 430 7.32 -0.30 -16.30
C GLU A 430 6.27 0.79 -16.60
N PRO A 431 6.47 2.06 -16.18
CA PRO A 431 5.48 3.10 -16.37
C PRO A 431 5.12 3.35 -17.83
N VAL A 432 6.12 3.35 -18.73
CA VAL A 432 5.94 3.65 -20.15
C VAL A 432 5.87 2.35 -20.94
N PRO A 433 4.74 2.03 -21.60
CA PRO A 433 4.55 0.71 -22.19
C PRO A 433 5.22 0.55 -23.55
N TYR A 434 5.52 1.64 -24.27
CA TYR A 434 6.01 1.58 -25.66
C TYR A 434 5.11 0.73 -26.61
N ALA A 435 3.82 0.66 -26.27
CA ALA A 435 2.80 -0.09 -26.97
C ALA A 435 1.66 0.83 -27.42
N ASP A 436 1.45 0.95 -28.72
CA ASP A 436 0.33 1.67 -29.31
C ASP A 436 -0.83 0.69 -29.54
N VAL A 437 -1.91 0.85 -28.77
CA VAL A 437 -3.02 -0.10 -28.73
C VAL A 437 -4.30 0.53 -29.28
N GLN A 438 -4.96 -0.18 -30.19
CA GLN A 438 -6.22 0.20 -30.79
C GLN A 438 -7.27 -0.91 -30.62
N PRO A 439 -8.55 -0.57 -30.37
CA PRO A 439 -9.07 0.80 -30.17
C PRO A 439 -8.59 1.43 -28.85
N GLY A 440 -8.55 2.76 -28.78
CA GLY A 440 -7.99 3.50 -27.63
C GLY A 440 -8.74 3.33 -26.30
N VAL A 441 -9.87 2.61 -26.30
CA VAL A 441 -10.61 2.20 -25.10
C VAL A 441 -9.91 1.05 -24.35
N ILE A 442 -9.04 0.29 -25.03
CA ILE A 442 -8.30 -0.82 -24.43
C ILE A 442 -7.23 -0.28 -23.49
N ARG A 443 -7.20 -0.82 -22.27
CA ARG A 443 -6.17 -0.50 -21.29
C ARG A 443 -5.00 -1.45 -21.41
N THR A 444 -3.80 -0.94 -21.17
CA THR A 444 -2.55 -1.67 -21.33
C THR A 444 -1.55 -1.33 -20.24
N GLU A 445 -0.93 -2.34 -19.63
CA GLU A 445 0.26 -2.19 -18.78
C GLU A 445 1.43 -3.02 -19.32
N CYS A 446 2.65 -2.65 -18.94
CA CYS A 446 3.89 -3.29 -19.37
C CYS A 446 4.67 -3.79 -18.15
N TYR A 447 5.24 -4.99 -18.28
CA TYR A 447 6.03 -5.63 -17.24
C TYR A 447 7.28 -6.25 -17.85
N GLY A 448 8.40 -6.15 -17.14
CA GLY A 448 9.67 -6.73 -17.54
C GLY A 448 10.34 -5.99 -18.68
N LYS A 449 11.45 -6.58 -19.12
CA LYS A 449 12.28 -6.09 -20.22
C LYS A 449 12.67 -7.24 -21.13
N TRP A 450 12.89 -6.94 -22.40
CA TRP A 450 13.22 -7.99 -23.37
C TRP A 450 14.55 -8.67 -23.01
N GLU A 451 15.52 -7.88 -22.61
CA GLU A 451 16.88 -8.30 -22.25
C GLU A 451 16.91 -9.23 -21.03
N SER A 452 15.90 -9.10 -20.15
CA SER A 452 15.68 -9.99 -19.01
C SER A 452 14.87 -11.25 -19.38
N GLY A 453 14.42 -11.37 -20.63
CA GLY A 453 13.65 -12.52 -21.13
C GLY A 453 12.23 -12.61 -20.56
N ASN A 454 11.68 -11.52 -20.02
CA ASN A 454 10.42 -11.54 -19.27
C ASN A 454 9.43 -10.42 -19.67
N LEU A 455 9.65 -9.75 -20.81
CA LEU A 455 8.77 -8.71 -21.31
C LEU A 455 7.36 -9.23 -21.63
N ALA A 456 6.36 -8.60 -21.05
CA ALA A 456 4.96 -8.93 -21.26
C ALA A 456 4.04 -7.71 -21.08
N PHE A 457 2.82 -7.85 -21.61
CA PHE A 457 1.79 -6.83 -21.59
C PHE A 457 0.48 -7.41 -21.07
N THR A 458 -0.22 -6.65 -20.23
CA THR A 458 -1.61 -6.96 -19.87
C THR A 458 -2.54 -6.07 -20.68
N LEU A 459 -3.66 -6.63 -21.14
CA LEU A 459 -4.69 -5.94 -21.90
C LEU A 459 -6.04 -6.13 -21.20
N HIS A 460 -6.83 -5.06 -21.11
CA HIS A 460 -8.20 -5.12 -20.60
C HIS A 460 -9.15 -4.38 -21.55
N ASN A 461 -10.24 -5.06 -21.91
CA ASN A 461 -11.35 -4.50 -22.67
C ASN A 461 -12.47 -4.08 -21.72
N PRO A 462 -12.61 -2.80 -21.36
CA PRO A 462 -13.66 -2.36 -20.44
C PRO A 462 -15.04 -2.20 -21.13
N SER A 463 -15.16 -2.54 -22.42
CA SER A 463 -16.43 -2.43 -23.13
C SER A 463 -17.29 -3.68 -22.98
N GLU A 464 -18.61 -3.50 -23.15
CA GLU A 464 -19.61 -4.58 -23.08
C GLU A 464 -19.66 -5.46 -24.34
N LYS A 465 -18.69 -5.31 -25.26
CA LYS A 465 -18.64 -6.06 -26.52
C LYS A 465 -17.25 -6.61 -26.75
N LEU A 466 -17.17 -7.67 -27.54
CA LEU A 466 -15.89 -8.17 -28.02
C LEU A 466 -15.17 -7.08 -28.82
N GLN A 467 -13.87 -6.93 -28.58
CA GLN A 467 -12.99 -6.00 -29.30
C GLN A 467 -11.89 -6.77 -30.03
N ASN A 468 -11.65 -6.40 -31.28
CA ASN A 468 -10.47 -6.83 -32.03
C ASN A 468 -9.38 -5.80 -31.84
N ILE A 469 -8.28 -6.23 -31.21
CA ILE A 469 -7.23 -5.36 -30.72
C ILE A 469 -6.01 -5.49 -31.62
N THR A 470 -5.46 -4.35 -32.00
CA THR A 470 -4.12 -4.26 -32.59
C THR A 470 -3.20 -3.59 -31.59
N MET A 471 -2.10 -4.25 -31.23
CA MET A 471 -1.01 -3.69 -30.44
C MET A 471 0.24 -3.56 -31.30
N ASN A 472 0.75 -2.34 -31.46
CA ASN A 472 1.99 -2.06 -32.17
C ASN A 472 3.09 -1.71 -31.17
N LEU A 473 4.13 -2.53 -31.14
CA LEU A 473 5.29 -2.38 -30.27
C LEU A 473 6.45 -1.74 -31.05
N SER A 474 7.12 -0.76 -30.44
CA SER A 474 8.34 -0.15 -30.99
C SER A 474 9.52 -1.10 -30.80
N ARG A 475 10.20 -1.49 -31.88
CA ARG A 475 11.38 -2.36 -31.76
C ARG A 475 12.57 -1.64 -31.14
N ALA A 476 12.74 -0.36 -31.47
CA ALA A 476 13.82 0.46 -30.96
C ALA A 476 13.66 0.72 -29.45
N ASP A 477 12.48 1.18 -29.02
CA ASP A 477 12.29 1.57 -27.61
C ASP A 477 12.27 0.37 -26.64
N LEU A 478 11.88 -0.82 -27.13
CA LEU A 478 11.83 -2.06 -26.35
C LEU A 478 13.02 -3.01 -26.63
N HIS A 479 14.00 -2.57 -27.41
CA HIS A 479 15.19 -3.35 -27.82
C HIS A 479 14.87 -4.76 -28.35
N LEU A 480 13.84 -4.86 -29.20
CA LEU A 480 13.31 -6.13 -29.70
C LEU A 480 14.08 -6.67 -30.92
N PRO A 481 14.59 -7.91 -30.90
CA PRO A 481 15.27 -8.55 -32.03
C PRO A 481 14.28 -9.01 -33.11
N ARG A 482 14.74 -9.29 -34.32
CA ARG A 482 13.85 -9.69 -35.42
C ARG A 482 13.05 -10.96 -35.13
N ASN A 483 13.69 -11.99 -34.57
CA ASN A 483 13.07 -13.29 -34.32
C ASN A 483 12.37 -13.34 -32.95
N ILE A 484 11.05 -13.16 -32.93
CA ILE A 484 10.21 -13.09 -31.73
C ILE A 484 8.97 -13.95 -31.95
N CYS A 485 8.46 -14.56 -30.89
CA CYS A 485 7.10 -15.10 -30.83
C CYS A 485 6.32 -14.47 -29.66
N ALA A 486 4.99 -14.59 -29.71
CA ALA A 486 4.10 -14.12 -28.66
C ALA A 486 3.14 -15.22 -28.23
N VAL A 487 2.87 -15.32 -26.92
CA VAL A 487 1.94 -16.29 -26.33
C VAL A 487 0.96 -15.56 -25.44
N GLU A 488 -0.32 -15.92 -25.53
CA GLU A 488 -1.35 -15.46 -24.61
C GLU A 488 -1.30 -16.36 -23.36
N TRP A 489 -0.82 -15.84 -22.23
CA TRP A 489 -0.47 -16.68 -21.06
C TRP A 489 -1.68 -17.26 -20.32
N ILE A 490 -2.87 -16.66 -20.43
CA ILE A 490 -4.08 -17.19 -19.76
C ILE A 490 -4.56 -18.47 -20.44
N SER A 491 -4.55 -18.48 -21.78
CA SER A 491 -5.00 -19.59 -22.62
C SER A 491 -3.87 -20.53 -23.06
N GLY A 492 -2.62 -20.10 -22.93
CA GLY A 492 -1.43 -20.82 -23.38
C GLY A 492 -1.27 -20.86 -24.91
N LYS A 493 -2.07 -20.09 -25.66
CA LYS A 493 -2.10 -20.15 -27.13
C LYS A 493 -1.10 -19.18 -27.76
N PRO A 494 -0.45 -19.56 -28.88
CA PRO A 494 0.36 -18.61 -29.64
C PRO A 494 -0.52 -17.49 -30.21
N VAL A 495 0.02 -16.28 -30.27
CA VAL A 495 -0.66 -15.12 -30.83
C VAL A 495 -0.03 -14.78 -32.17
N ARG A 496 -0.87 -14.45 -33.15
CA ARG A 496 -0.39 -14.04 -34.47
C ARG A 496 0.35 -12.71 -34.35
N ILE A 497 1.56 -12.69 -34.91
CA ILE A 497 2.39 -11.49 -35.01
C ILE A 497 2.67 -11.17 -36.48
N GLU A 498 2.76 -9.89 -36.78
CA GLU A 498 3.22 -9.36 -38.06
C GLU A 498 4.40 -8.45 -37.78
N SER A 499 5.56 -8.77 -38.35
CA SER A 499 6.80 -8.05 -38.08
C SER A 499 7.20 -7.19 -39.26
N THR A 500 7.58 -5.95 -38.97
CA THR A 500 8.31 -5.06 -39.89
C THR A 500 9.69 -4.76 -39.31
N ASN A 501 10.52 -3.98 -40.01
CA ASN A 501 11.83 -3.57 -39.52
C ASN A 501 11.74 -2.74 -38.23
N ASP A 502 10.72 -1.90 -38.09
CA ASP A 502 10.63 -0.92 -36.99
C ASP A 502 9.59 -1.29 -35.93
N LYS A 503 8.59 -2.11 -36.28
CA LYS A 503 7.46 -2.45 -35.39
C LYS A 503 7.14 -3.92 -35.40
N LEU A 504 6.66 -4.39 -34.25
CA LEU A 504 5.99 -5.69 -34.08
C LEU A 504 4.50 -5.43 -33.86
N ARG A 505 3.66 -5.98 -34.73
CA ARG A 505 2.19 -5.87 -34.64
C ARG A 505 1.61 -7.18 -34.12
N ILE A 506 0.74 -7.09 -33.13
CA ILE A 506 0.07 -8.23 -32.50
C ILE A 506 -1.44 -8.03 -32.62
N GLY A 507 -2.14 -9.06 -33.09
CA GLY A 507 -3.61 -9.08 -33.22
C GLY A 507 -4.25 -10.07 -32.26
N ILE A 508 -5.23 -9.63 -31.47
CA ILE A 508 -5.98 -10.47 -30.53
C ILE A 508 -7.43 -10.01 -30.39
N SER A 509 -8.36 -10.95 -30.21
CA SER A 509 -9.75 -10.64 -29.87
C SER A 509 -9.96 -10.85 -28.37
N ILE A 510 -10.46 -9.83 -27.67
CA ILE A 510 -10.77 -9.91 -26.24
C ILE A 510 -12.28 -9.74 -26.06
N PRO A 511 -12.96 -10.64 -25.32
CA PRO A 511 -14.40 -10.55 -25.05
C PRO A 511 -14.75 -9.31 -24.23
N ALA A 512 -16.05 -9.04 -24.10
CA ALA A 512 -16.57 -7.98 -23.24
C ALA A 512 -16.04 -8.12 -21.80
N ASN A 513 -15.57 -7.02 -21.20
CA ASN A 513 -14.95 -7.00 -19.86
C ASN A 513 -13.77 -7.98 -19.69
N GLY A 514 -13.18 -8.43 -20.81
CA GLY A 514 -12.17 -9.48 -20.83
C GLY A 514 -10.76 -8.97 -20.61
N TYR A 515 -9.88 -9.90 -20.25
CA TYR A 515 -8.46 -9.67 -20.02
C TYR A 515 -7.62 -10.59 -20.90
N ALA A 516 -6.43 -10.15 -21.28
CA ALA A 516 -5.42 -10.98 -21.93
C ALA A 516 -4.02 -10.63 -21.45
N VAL A 517 -3.12 -11.60 -21.53
CA VAL A 517 -1.70 -11.42 -21.20
C VAL A 517 -0.85 -11.83 -22.39
N ILE A 518 -0.11 -10.88 -22.98
CA ILE A 518 0.78 -11.13 -24.10
C ILE A 518 2.21 -11.17 -23.60
N GLY A 519 2.81 -12.36 -23.52
CA GLY A 519 4.23 -12.51 -23.26
C GLY A 519 5.04 -12.66 -24.53
N LEU A 520 6.19 -12.00 -24.59
CA LEU A 520 7.14 -12.12 -25.68
C LEU A 520 8.24 -13.10 -25.32
N ALA A 521 8.67 -13.89 -26.30
CA ALA A 521 9.80 -14.80 -26.18
C ALA A 521 10.59 -14.85 -27.49
N LYS A 522 11.81 -15.39 -27.43
CA LYS A 522 12.58 -15.70 -28.63
C LYS A 522 11.86 -16.85 -29.35
N ALA A 523 11.66 -16.73 -30.66
CA ALA A 523 11.12 -17.88 -31.40
C ALA A 523 12.15 -19.01 -31.37
N SER A 524 11.70 -20.24 -31.17
CA SER A 524 12.53 -21.43 -31.38
C SER A 524 12.91 -21.49 -32.85
N ASP A 525 14.20 -21.76 -33.12
CA ASP A 525 14.72 -21.93 -34.48
C ASP A 525 14.10 -23.16 -35.17
#